data_AF-A0A6J3HEZ2-F1
#
_entry.id   AF-A0A6J3HEZ2-F1
#
_cell.length_a   1.000
_cell.length_b   1.000
_cell.length_c   1.000
_cell.angle_alpha   90.00
_cell.angle_beta   90.00
_cell.angle_gamma   90.00
#
_symmetry.space_group_name_H-M   'P 1'
#
loop_
_entity.id
_entity.type
_entity.pdbx_description
1 polymer ?
#
loop_
_entity_poly.entity_id
_entity_poly.type
_entity_poly.pdbx_seq_one_letter_code
_entity_poly.pdbx_strand_id
1 'polypeptide(L)'
;MGQAGTSLWLSLEQGSPLVLLSTHKTLLDGILLPFVLLSQGLGVLCVAWDSRVCSPALRALLRKLGGLFLPSEANLSLDSSEGLLARAVVQVVIEQLLVSGQPLLIFLEEPPGTLGPQLSALGQAWLGFVVRAVQVGIIPDTLLVPVAVTYDVVPDAPCEIYHASAPLGLWTGALAVLRSLCSHLGCSRQICSRVHLAQPFSLQEYTISARSCWGSRQTLEQLLQPIVLGQCTAVPDTEKEQGWTPIIGPLLALKEEDQLLVRRLSHHVLSASVASSAVMSTAIMATLLLFKHQKGVFLSQLLGEFSWLTEEILLRGFDVGFSGQLRSLLQHTLSLLRAHVALLRIRQGDLLVVPRPGPGLAHLARLSAELLPVFLSEAVGACAVRGLLVGRVPPQGPWELQGIELLSQNELYRQILLLMHLLPQELLLLQPCQSSYCYCQEVLDRLIQCGLLVAEESLATQSSCFSCSRPPPRKKGSLSVWTQSSPSGLSGPSET
;
A
#
# COMPACT_ATOMS: atom_id res chain seq x y z
N MET A 1 18.31 7.63 11.71
CA MET A 1 18.05 6.44 12.53
C MET A 1 16.84 6.74 13.40
N GLY A 2 15.69 6.13 13.11
CA GLY A 2 14.45 6.32 13.88
C GLY A 2 14.31 5.30 15.01
N GLN A 3 13.23 5.40 15.79
CA GLN A 3 12.89 4.51 16.92
C GLN A 3 12.90 3.01 16.55
N ALA A 4 12.60 2.67 15.30
CA ALA A 4 12.66 1.29 14.79
C ALA A 4 14.09 0.73 14.75
N GLY A 5 15.11 1.55 14.49
CA GLY A 5 16.50 1.11 14.53
C GLY A 5 16.89 0.70 15.94
N THR A 6 16.58 1.54 16.94
CA THR A 6 16.90 1.27 18.34
C THR A 6 16.20 0.03 18.90
N SER A 7 14.93 -0.22 18.54
CA SER A 7 14.23 -1.42 19.00
C SER A 7 14.79 -2.70 18.35
N LEU A 8 15.15 -2.67 17.06
CA LEU A 8 15.79 -3.80 16.40
C LEU A 8 17.11 -4.21 17.06
N TRP A 9 17.95 -3.21 17.41
CA TRP A 9 19.22 -3.45 18.09
C TRP A 9 19.04 -3.99 19.51
N LEU A 10 18.10 -3.43 20.28
CA LEU A 10 17.77 -3.93 21.62
C LEU A 10 17.23 -5.37 21.59
N SER A 11 16.49 -5.73 20.54
CA SER A 11 15.97 -7.08 20.37
C SER A 11 17.03 -8.12 20.00
N LEU A 12 18.04 -7.73 19.20
CA LEU A 12 19.23 -8.56 18.97
C LEU A 12 20.00 -8.80 20.27
N GLU A 13 20.05 -7.80 21.16
CA GLU A 13 20.65 -7.95 22.49
C GLU A 13 19.83 -8.83 23.45
N GLN A 14 18.50 -8.88 23.26
CA GLN A 14 17.58 -9.72 24.07
C GLN A 14 17.46 -11.18 23.57
N GLY A 15 18.06 -11.51 22.43
CA GLY A 15 18.11 -12.88 21.91
C GLY A 15 16.79 -13.42 21.33
N SER A 16 15.81 -12.56 21.06
CA SER A 16 14.56 -12.97 20.39
C SER A 16 14.78 -13.15 18.89
N PRO A 17 14.27 -14.23 18.27
CA PRO A 17 14.42 -14.43 16.83
C PRO A 17 13.72 -13.33 16.03
N LEU A 18 14.38 -12.92 14.94
CA LEU A 18 13.96 -11.82 14.09
C LEU A 18 13.45 -12.34 12.75
N VAL A 19 12.21 -11.98 12.38
CA VAL A 19 11.62 -12.33 11.09
C VAL A 19 11.22 -11.06 10.35
N LEU A 20 11.90 -10.79 9.24
CA LEU A 20 11.65 -9.68 8.34
C LEU A 20 10.64 -10.11 7.28
N LEU A 21 9.56 -9.35 7.14
CA LEU A 21 8.47 -9.64 6.21
C LEU A 21 8.39 -8.51 5.19
N SER A 22 8.80 -8.79 3.96
CA SER A 22 9.01 -7.77 2.93
C SER A 22 8.00 -7.81 1.80
N THR A 23 7.69 -6.64 1.24
CA THR A 23 7.16 -6.50 -0.12
C THR A 23 8.19 -6.99 -1.15
N HIS A 24 7.76 -7.34 -2.36
CA HIS A 24 8.62 -7.93 -3.38
C HIS A 24 8.37 -7.28 -4.75
N LYS A 25 9.15 -6.23 -5.05
CA LYS A 25 9.08 -5.48 -6.30
C LYS A 25 9.95 -6.09 -7.39
N THR A 26 11.09 -6.67 -7.01
CA THR A 26 11.98 -7.36 -7.93
C THR A 26 12.62 -8.58 -7.29
N LEU A 27 13.07 -9.52 -8.13
CA LEU A 27 13.88 -10.64 -7.66
C LEU A 27 15.26 -10.21 -7.15
N LEU A 28 15.68 -8.99 -7.49
CA LEU A 28 16.89 -8.38 -6.96
C LEU A 28 16.72 -8.01 -5.48
N ASP A 29 15.49 -7.84 -4.99
CA ASP A 29 15.19 -7.57 -3.57
C ASP A 29 15.75 -8.68 -2.67
N GLY A 30 15.69 -9.93 -3.13
CA GLY A 30 16.24 -11.09 -2.44
C GLY A 30 17.77 -11.09 -2.28
N ILE A 31 18.47 -10.20 -2.97
CA ILE A 31 19.93 -10.04 -2.89
C ILE A 31 20.29 -8.68 -2.25
N LEU A 32 19.63 -7.60 -2.68
CA LEU A 32 19.89 -6.26 -2.19
C LEU A 32 19.51 -6.09 -0.73
N LEU A 33 18.36 -6.62 -0.31
CA LEU A 33 17.89 -6.45 1.06
C LEU A 33 18.83 -7.14 2.07
N PRO A 34 19.23 -8.41 1.90
CA PRO A 34 20.28 -9.02 2.73
C PRO A 34 21.59 -8.23 2.72
N PHE A 35 22.02 -7.72 1.56
CA PHE A 35 23.27 -6.96 1.46
C PHE A 35 23.21 -5.64 2.24
N VAL A 36 22.10 -4.89 2.09
CA VAL A 36 21.89 -3.64 2.82
C VAL A 36 21.84 -3.92 4.32
N LEU A 37 21.06 -4.92 4.76
CA LEU A 37 20.95 -5.24 6.19
C LEU A 37 22.28 -5.76 6.77
N LEU A 38 23.04 -6.53 6.00
CA LEU A 38 24.40 -6.95 6.36
C LEU A 38 25.34 -5.76 6.54
N SER A 39 25.27 -4.77 5.64
CA SER A 39 26.06 -3.54 5.76
C SER A 39 25.69 -2.72 7.00
N GLN A 40 24.46 -2.86 7.49
CA GLN A 40 24.01 -2.22 8.73
C GLN A 40 24.38 -3.02 9.98
N GLY A 41 24.92 -4.24 9.85
CA GLY A 41 25.36 -5.08 10.98
C GLY A 41 24.31 -6.10 11.45
N LEU A 42 23.17 -6.24 10.76
CA LEU A 42 22.30 -7.40 10.91
C LEU A 42 23.03 -8.57 10.24
N GLY A 43 23.31 -9.66 10.95
CA GLY A 43 24.12 -10.77 10.44
C GLY A 43 23.62 -11.40 9.13
N VAL A 44 24.19 -12.54 8.75
CA VAL A 44 23.80 -13.22 7.50
C VAL A 44 22.31 -13.58 7.54
N LEU A 45 21.54 -12.98 6.63
CA LEU A 45 20.09 -13.12 6.56
C LEU A 45 19.70 -14.37 5.76
N CYS A 46 18.93 -15.26 6.37
CA CYS A 46 18.34 -16.38 5.64
C CYS A 46 17.15 -15.89 4.81
N VAL A 47 17.13 -16.16 3.50
CA VAL A 47 16.08 -15.65 2.61
C VAL A 47 15.22 -16.79 2.10
N ALA A 48 13.90 -16.67 2.21
CA ALA A 48 12.96 -17.63 1.65
C ALA A 48 12.70 -17.36 0.14
N TRP A 49 13.08 -18.31 -0.72
CA TRP A 49 12.97 -18.21 -2.18
C TRP A 49 11.94 -19.22 -2.76
N ASP A 50 11.31 -18.85 -3.89
CA ASP A 50 10.58 -19.80 -4.73
C ASP A 50 11.56 -20.59 -5.60
N SER A 51 11.49 -21.91 -5.52
CA SER A 51 12.32 -22.81 -6.33
C SER A 51 12.06 -22.67 -7.83
N ARG A 52 10.85 -22.29 -8.26
CA ARG A 52 10.45 -22.18 -9.67
C ARG A 52 11.09 -21.00 -10.40
N VAL A 53 11.52 -19.98 -9.67
CA VAL A 53 11.99 -18.73 -10.27
C VAL A 53 13.48 -18.79 -10.62
N CYS A 54 14.25 -19.63 -9.93
CA CYS A 54 15.71 -19.70 -10.07
C CYS A 54 16.18 -20.93 -10.87
N SER A 55 17.11 -20.72 -11.81
CA SER A 55 17.89 -21.81 -12.42
C SER A 55 18.68 -22.62 -11.38
N PRO A 56 19.02 -23.90 -11.65
CA PRO A 56 19.71 -24.76 -10.67
C PRO A 56 21.08 -24.21 -10.24
N ALA A 57 21.81 -23.57 -11.15
CA ALA A 57 23.09 -22.93 -10.83
C ALA A 57 22.92 -21.72 -9.90
N LEU A 58 21.93 -20.86 -10.17
CA LEU A 58 21.60 -19.74 -9.30
C LEU A 58 21.10 -20.22 -7.93
N ARG A 59 20.30 -21.28 -7.90
CA ARG A 59 19.85 -21.93 -6.66
C ARG A 59 21.02 -22.43 -5.82
N ALA A 60 22.00 -23.08 -6.43
CA ALA A 60 23.20 -23.54 -5.73
C ALA A 60 24.02 -22.37 -5.14
N LEU A 61 24.14 -21.26 -5.86
CA LEU A 61 24.79 -20.04 -5.37
C LEU A 61 24.01 -19.42 -4.21
N LEU A 62 22.71 -19.21 -4.37
CA LEU A 62 21.85 -18.61 -3.35
C LEU A 62 21.81 -19.45 -2.07
N ARG A 63 21.84 -20.78 -2.16
CA ARG A 63 21.98 -21.65 -0.98
C ARG A 63 23.27 -21.38 -0.20
N LYS A 64 24.39 -21.10 -0.87
CA LYS A 64 25.65 -20.71 -0.20
C LYS A 64 25.55 -19.33 0.47
N LEU A 65 24.63 -18.49 0.02
CA LEU A 65 24.38 -17.14 0.54
C LEU A 65 23.27 -17.12 1.61
N GLY A 66 22.76 -18.27 2.05
CA GLY A 66 21.68 -18.36 3.05
C GLY A 66 20.26 -18.46 2.46
N GLY A 67 20.12 -18.73 1.17
CA GLY A 67 18.84 -18.94 0.51
C GLY A 67 18.19 -20.29 0.87
N LEU A 68 17.00 -20.23 1.46
CA LEU A 68 16.11 -21.35 1.72
C LEU A 68 15.15 -21.53 0.54
N PHE A 69 14.95 -22.77 0.11
CA PHE A 69 14.08 -23.09 -1.01
C PHE A 69 13.04 -24.10 -0.57
N LEU A 70 11.77 -23.81 -0.85
CA LEU A 70 10.71 -24.77 -0.58
C LEU A 70 10.81 -25.93 -1.60
N PRO A 71 10.96 -27.19 -1.15
CA PRO A 71 10.96 -28.35 -2.03
C PRO A 71 9.64 -28.43 -2.80
N SER A 72 9.71 -28.80 -4.09
CA SER A 72 8.54 -28.97 -4.95
C SER A 72 7.55 -29.99 -4.38
N GLU A 73 8.09 -30.99 -3.69
CA GLU A 73 7.39 -32.10 -3.07
C GLU A 73 6.48 -31.62 -1.93
N ALA A 74 6.79 -30.49 -1.29
CA ALA A 74 5.95 -29.92 -0.23
C ALA A 74 4.59 -29.41 -0.75
N ASN A 75 4.46 -29.23 -2.05
CA ASN A 75 3.22 -28.82 -2.71
C ASN A 75 2.34 -30.01 -3.13
N LEU A 76 2.82 -31.25 -2.94
CA LEU A 76 2.05 -32.46 -3.23
C LEU A 76 0.83 -32.57 -2.28
N SER A 77 -0.08 -33.49 -2.62
CA SER A 77 -1.29 -33.73 -1.83
C SER A 77 -0.97 -34.02 -0.36
N LEU A 78 -1.92 -33.70 0.52
CA LEU A 78 -1.76 -33.89 1.97
C LEU A 78 -1.39 -35.32 2.34
N ASP A 79 -1.91 -36.31 1.61
CA ASP A 79 -1.75 -37.74 1.85
C ASP A 79 -0.47 -38.34 1.26
N SER A 80 0.29 -37.57 0.48
CA SER A 80 1.55 -38.03 -0.09
C SER A 80 2.62 -38.17 0.99
N SER A 81 3.26 -39.35 1.07
CA SER A 81 4.36 -39.59 2.01
C SER A 81 5.55 -38.67 1.74
N GLU A 82 5.87 -38.41 0.47
CA GLU A 82 6.91 -37.48 0.04
C GLU A 82 6.61 -36.03 0.46
N GLY A 83 5.35 -35.59 0.31
CA GLY A 83 4.93 -34.25 0.73
C GLY A 83 4.89 -34.07 2.24
N LEU A 84 4.52 -35.11 3.00
CA LEU A 84 4.63 -35.12 4.46
C LEU A 84 6.08 -34.99 4.92
N LEU A 85 6.98 -35.78 4.34
CA LEU A 85 8.41 -35.73 4.65
C LEU A 85 9.00 -34.36 4.31
N ALA A 86 8.72 -33.83 3.11
CA ALA A 86 9.22 -32.53 2.66
C ALA A 86 8.77 -31.40 3.61
N ARG A 87 7.49 -31.39 4.01
CA ARG A 87 6.95 -30.40 4.97
C ARG A 87 7.57 -30.55 6.36
N ALA A 88 7.76 -31.77 6.85
CA ALA A 88 8.40 -32.01 8.15
C ALA A 88 9.86 -31.55 8.16
N VAL A 89 10.62 -31.81 7.09
CA VAL A 89 12.02 -31.36 6.97
C VAL A 89 12.09 -29.82 6.98
N VAL A 90 11.24 -29.15 6.19
CA VAL A 90 11.21 -27.67 6.17
C VAL A 90 10.83 -27.11 7.53
N GLN A 91 9.86 -27.71 8.20
CA GLN A 91 9.45 -27.31 9.55
C GLN A 91 10.61 -27.39 10.54
N VAL A 92 11.34 -28.53 10.59
CA VAL A 92 12.50 -28.69 11.48
C VAL A 92 13.60 -27.68 11.14
N VAL A 93 13.86 -27.40 9.86
CA VAL A 93 14.84 -26.38 9.46
C VAL A 93 14.46 -25.00 9.99
N ILE A 94 13.20 -24.58 9.85
CA ILE A 94 12.72 -23.30 10.37
C ILE A 94 12.81 -23.25 11.90
N GLU A 95 12.41 -24.31 12.58
CA GLU A 95 12.51 -24.41 14.04
C GLU A 95 13.97 -24.24 14.51
N GLN A 96 14.93 -24.90 13.87
CA GLN A 96 16.35 -24.77 14.21
C GLN A 96 16.91 -23.37 13.90
N LEU A 97 16.47 -22.75 12.80
CA LEU A 97 16.87 -21.37 12.47
C LEU A 97 16.37 -20.36 13.50
N LEU A 98 15.12 -20.52 13.94
CA LEU A 98 14.52 -19.67 14.97
C LEU A 98 15.19 -19.86 16.33
N VAL A 99 15.47 -21.11 16.74
CA VAL A 99 16.18 -21.41 18.00
C VAL A 99 17.61 -20.88 17.98
N SER A 100 18.29 -20.91 16.84
CA SER A 100 19.64 -20.35 16.68
C SER A 100 19.67 -18.82 16.56
N GLY A 101 18.51 -18.16 16.58
CA GLY A 101 18.40 -16.69 16.51
C GLY A 101 18.84 -16.11 15.17
N GLN A 102 18.90 -16.91 14.10
CA GLN A 102 19.27 -16.42 12.78
C GLN A 102 18.11 -15.60 12.19
N PRO A 103 18.36 -14.40 11.64
CA PRO A 103 17.30 -13.60 11.06
C PRO A 103 16.78 -14.25 9.77
N LEU A 104 15.46 -14.23 9.59
CA LEU A 104 14.77 -14.82 8.43
C LEU A 104 14.03 -13.73 7.65
N LEU A 105 14.17 -13.73 6.33
CA LEU A 105 13.47 -12.84 5.40
C LEU A 105 12.44 -13.63 4.57
N ILE A 106 11.19 -13.20 4.62
CA ILE A 106 10.07 -13.78 3.87
C ILE A 106 9.44 -12.69 3.01
N PHE A 107 9.22 -12.98 1.73
CA PHE A 107 8.49 -12.11 0.81
C PHE A 107 7.00 -12.43 0.84
N LEU A 108 6.18 -11.45 1.25
CA LEU A 108 4.72 -11.61 1.37
C LEU A 108 3.95 -11.16 0.12
N GLU A 109 4.60 -10.49 -0.83
CA GLU A 109 3.99 -10.07 -2.10
C GLU A 109 4.31 -11.08 -3.19
N GLU A 110 3.36 -11.35 -4.09
CA GLU A 110 3.61 -12.13 -5.31
C GLU A 110 4.68 -11.47 -6.18
N PRO A 111 5.44 -12.24 -6.98
CA PRO A 111 6.45 -11.68 -7.87
C PRO A 111 5.84 -10.67 -8.86
N PRO A 112 6.62 -9.67 -9.30
CA PRO A 112 6.12 -8.55 -10.09
C PRO A 112 5.46 -9.00 -11.40
N GLY A 113 4.23 -8.53 -11.65
CA GLY A 113 3.47 -8.85 -12.87
C GLY A 113 1.96 -8.68 -12.74
N THR A 114 1.42 -8.65 -11.52
CA THR A 114 0.00 -8.45 -11.22
C THR A 114 -0.30 -6.99 -10.86
N LEU A 115 -1.53 -6.53 -11.16
CA LEU A 115 -1.99 -5.18 -10.85
C LEU A 115 -2.23 -5.04 -9.34
N GLY A 116 -1.28 -4.45 -8.63
CA GLY A 116 -1.38 -4.14 -7.20
C GLY A 116 -0.69 -5.17 -6.30
N PRO A 117 -0.55 -4.86 -5.00
CA PRO A 117 0.06 -5.78 -4.05
C PRO A 117 -0.86 -6.99 -3.88
N GLN A 118 -0.40 -8.18 -4.21
CA GLN A 118 -1.14 -9.43 -4.00
C GLN A 118 -0.36 -10.30 -3.02
N LEU A 119 -1.05 -10.92 -2.07
CA LEU A 119 -0.40 -11.79 -1.08
C LEU A 119 0.13 -13.07 -1.72
N SER A 120 1.43 -13.33 -1.51
CA SER A 120 2.11 -14.55 -1.90
C SER A 120 1.66 -15.73 -1.05
N ALA A 121 1.11 -16.74 -1.69
CA ALA A 121 0.78 -17.99 -1.01
C ALA A 121 2.05 -18.73 -0.52
N LEU A 122 3.20 -18.56 -1.18
CA LEU A 122 4.48 -19.08 -0.72
C LEU A 122 4.95 -18.34 0.54
N GLY A 123 4.83 -17.01 0.56
CA GLY A 123 5.15 -16.20 1.73
C GLY A 123 4.31 -16.60 2.94
N GLN A 124 3.00 -16.81 2.73
CA GLN A 124 2.09 -17.32 3.75
C GLN A 124 2.47 -18.72 4.24
N ALA A 125 2.90 -19.63 3.35
CA ALA A 125 3.37 -20.95 3.74
C ALA A 125 4.59 -20.88 4.67
N TRP A 126 5.58 -20.05 4.34
CA TRP A 126 6.75 -19.82 5.20
C TRP A 126 6.37 -19.20 6.54
N LEU A 127 5.51 -18.19 6.53
CA LEU A 127 5.00 -17.57 7.76
C LEU A 127 4.22 -18.58 8.62
N GLY A 128 3.48 -19.49 7.99
CA GLY A 128 2.78 -20.58 8.66
C GLY A 128 3.69 -21.49 9.47
N PHE A 129 4.89 -21.82 8.97
CA PHE A 129 5.88 -22.57 9.75
C PHE A 129 6.37 -21.79 10.98
N VAL A 130 6.59 -20.48 10.84
CA VAL A 130 7.00 -19.61 11.96
C VAL A 130 5.90 -19.53 13.02
N VAL A 131 4.66 -19.28 12.61
CA VAL A 131 3.49 -19.24 13.52
C VAL A 131 3.35 -20.55 14.28
N ARG A 132 3.47 -21.69 13.58
CA ARG A 132 3.39 -23.01 14.21
C ARG A 132 4.52 -23.24 15.22
N ALA A 133 5.75 -22.80 14.94
CA ALA A 133 6.87 -22.95 15.86
C ALA A 133 6.64 -22.22 17.20
N VAL A 134 6.06 -21.00 17.16
CA VAL A 134 5.69 -20.25 18.36
C VAL A 134 4.51 -20.90 19.09
N GLN A 135 3.47 -21.31 18.36
CA GLN A 135 2.28 -21.93 18.97
C GLN A 135 2.57 -23.27 19.66
N VAL A 136 3.49 -24.07 19.12
CA VAL A 136 3.95 -25.32 19.73
C VAL A 136 4.88 -25.06 20.92
N GLY A 137 5.40 -23.84 21.06
CA GLY A 137 6.29 -23.44 22.16
C GLY A 137 7.75 -23.85 21.94
N ILE A 138 8.18 -24.05 20.68
CA ILE A 138 9.60 -24.29 20.36
C ILE A 138 10.45 -23.06 20.72
N ILE A 139 9.88 -21.89 20.47
CA ILE A 139 10.42 -20.59 20.86
C ILE A 139 9.32 -19.81 21.59
N PRO A 140 9.65 -18.99 22.61
CA PRO A 140 8.66 -18.28 23.40
C PRO A 140 7.96 -17.19 22.58
N ASP A 141 8.71 -16.44 21.76
CA ASP A 141 8.21 -15.37 20.92
C ASP A 141 9.15 -15.10 19.74
N THR A 142 8.64 -14.43 18.70
CA THR A 142 9.39 -13.93 17.55
C THR A 142 9.01 -12.49 17.27
N LEU A 143 9.99 -11.65 16.92
CA LEU A 143 9.72 -10.29 16.48
C LEU A 143 9.53 -10.25 14.96
N LEU A 144 8.37 -9.74 14.56
CA LEU A 144 8.04 -9.51 13.16
C LEU A 144 8.31 -8.06 12.79
N VAL A 145 9.02 -7.87 11.69
CA VAL A 145 9.38 -6.55 11.18
C VAL A 145 8.86 -6.39 9.75
N PRO A 146 7.82 -5.56 9.54
CA PRO A 146 7.39 -5.22 8.20
C PRO A 146 8.47 -4.41 7.49
N VAL A 147 8.81 -4.83 6.28
CA VAL A 147 9.81 -4.19 5.43
C VAL A 147 9.17 -3.79 4.10
N ALA A 148 9.51 -2.59 3.63
CA ALA A 148 9.15 -2.13 2.30
C ALA A 148 10.39 -1.72 1.51
N VAL A 149 10.40 -2.08 0.23
CA VAL A 149 11.48 -1.73 -0.70
C VAL A 149 10.88 -0.94 -1.85
N THR A 150 11.46 0.21 -2.14
CA THR A 150 10.99 1.15 -3.15
C THR A 150 12.15 1.56 -4.06
N TYR A 151 11.88 1.72 -5.35
CA TYR A 151 12.88 2.00 -6.38
C TYR A 151 12.46 3.21 -7.22
N ASP A 152 13.40 4.08 -7.60
CA ASP A 152 13.10 5.13 -8.58
C ASP A 152 12.63 4.51 -9.91
N VAL A 153 13.35 3.51 -10.40
CA VAL A 153 12.93 2.71 -11.55
C VAL A 153 13.25 1.26 -11.25
N VAL A 154 12.25 0.41 -11.36
CA VAL A 154 12.37 -1.03 -11.17
C VAL A 154 13.43 -1.58 -12.13
N PRO A 155 14.55 -2.14 -11.62
CA PRO A 155 15.51 -2.82 -12.47
C PRO A 155 14.85 -4.06 -13.09
N ASP A 156 14.98 -4.22 -14.41
CA ASP A 156 14.50 -5.37 -15.19
C ASP A 156 12.98 -5.54 -15.41
N ALA A 157 12.26 -4.49 -15.80
CA ALA A 157 10.96 -4.66 -16.48
C ALA A 157 11.10 -4.48 -18.00
N PRO A 158 11.36 -5.55 -18.80
CA PRO A 158 11.00 -5.49 -20.21
C PRO A 158 9.48 -5.27 -20.30
N CYS A 159 9.11 -4.14 -20.87
CA CYS A 159 7.73 -3.86 -21.25
C CYS A 159 7.32 -4.92 -22.28
N GLU A 160 6.23 -5.64 -21.96
CA GLU A 160 5.53 -6.57 -22.85
C GLU A 160 6.34 -7.82 -23.26
N ILE A 161 5.91 -8.96 -22.69
CA ILE A 161 6.06 -10.38 -23.05
C ILE A 161 6.33 -11.16 -21.75
N TYR A 162 5.31 -11.29 -20.92
CA TYR A 162 5.26 -12.31 -19.86
C TYR A 162 4.24 -13.38 -20.26
N HIS A 163 4.49 -14.02 -21.40
CA HIS A 163 3.95 -15.34 -21.68
C HIS A 163 5.10 -16.34 -21.52
N ALA A 164 4.92 -17.27 -20.57
CA ALA A 164 5.81 -18.39 -20.24
C ALA A 164 7.24 -18.02 -19.77
N SER A 165 7.36 -17.76 -18.47
CA SER A 165 8.61 -17.51 -17.74
C SER A 165 9.63 -18.63 -17.96
N ALA A 166 10.68 -18.38 -18.74
CA ALA A 166 11.92 -19.15 -18.61
C ALA A 166 12.53 -18.82 -17.24
N PRO A 167 13.03 -19.82 -16.48
CA PRO A 167 13.65 -19.57 -15.18
C PRO A 167 14.85 -18.65 -15.34
N LEU A 168 15.08 -17.74 -14.39
CA LEU A 168 16.23 -16.83 -14.44
C LEU A 168 17.52 -17.64 -14.40
N GLY A 169 18.20 -17.64 -15.53
CA GLY A 169 19.55 -18.18 -15.67
C GLY A 169 20.54 -17.34 -14.86
N LEU A 170 21.51 -18.01 -14.23
CA LEU A 170 22.63 -17.32 -13.58
C LEU A 170 23.32 -16.35 -14.55
N TRP A 171 23.51 -16.78 -15.80
CA TRP A 171 24.10 -15.96 -16.86
C TRP A 171 23.19 -14.83 -17.34
N THR A 172 21.88 -15.04 -17.43
CA THR A 172 20.95 -13.96 -17.81
C THR A 172 20.87 -12.90 -16.72
N GLY A 173 20.85 -13.31 -15.45
CA GLY A 173 20.92 -12.39 -14.31
C GLY A 173 22.26 -11.67 -14.22
N ALA A 174 23.38 -12.39 -14.34
CA ALA A 174 24.71 -11.80 -14.34
C ALA A 174 24.92 -10.84 -15.53
N LEU A 175 24.38 -11.16 -16.71
CA LEU A 175 24.44 -10.28 -17.88
C LEU A 175 23.53 -9.05 -17.71
N ALA A 176 22.38 -9.17 -17.05
CA ALA A 176 21.52 -8.04 -16.71
C ALA A 176 22.22 -7.09 -15.72
N VAL A 177 22.80 -7.64 -14.65
CA VAL A 177 23.61 -6.90 -13.67
C VAL A 177 24.84 -6.27 -14.32
N LEU A 178 25.55 -7.00 -15.19
CA LEU A 178 26.71 -6.48 -15.93
C LEU A 178 26.29 -5.40 -16.93
N ARG A 179 25.17 -5.55 -17.64
CA ARG A 179 24.63 -4.52 -18.52
C ARG A 179 24.21 -3.28 -17.74
N SER A 180 23.60 -3.46 -16.57
CA SER A 180 23.28 -2.37 -15.65
C SER A 180 24.56 -1.64 -15.20
N LEU A 181 25.57 -2.36 -14.67
CA LEU A 181 26.90 -1.83 -14.30
C LEU A 181 27.62 -1.13 -15.46
N CYS A 182 27.62 -1.72 -16.65
CA CYS A 182 28.21 -1.12 -17.85
C CYS A 182 27.43 0.11 -18.31
N SER A 183 26.10 0.12 -18.16
CA SER A 183 25.28 1.30 -18.45
C SER A 183 25.52 2.45 -17.46
N HIS A 184 25.87 2.13 -16.20
CA HIS A 184 26.31 3.11 -15.20
C HIS A 184 27.66 3.75 -15.55
N LEU A 185 28.52 3.05 -16.30
CA LEU A 185 29.81 3.59 -16.75
C LEU A 185 29.69 4.55 -17.95
N GLY A 186 28.63 4.43 -18.76
CA GLY A 186 28.41 5.24 -19.98
C GLY A 186 27.44 6.41 -19.84
N CYS A 187 26.54 6.37 -18.85
CA CYS A 187 25.59 7.43 -18.52
C CYS A 187 25.32 7.36 -17.02
N SER A 188 25.46 8.48 -16.29
CA SER A 188 25.25 8.58 -14.84
C SER A 188 23.77 8.42 -14.44
N ARG A 189 23.17 7.26 -14.72
CA ARG A 189 21.85 6.84 -14.24
C ARG A 189 22.04 6.18 -12.88
N GLN A 190 22.18 6.96 -11.82
CA GLN A 190 22.06 6.41 -10.48
C GLN A 190 20.61 6.02 -10.27
N ILE A 191 20.35 4.75 -9.97
CA ILE A 191 19.04 4.26 -9.54
C ILE A 191 19.10 4.25 -8.03
N CYS A 192 18.20 4.97 -7.36
CA CYS A 192 18.10 4.89 -5.92
C CYS A 192 17.11 3.80 -5.52
N SER A 193 17.50 2.99 -4.54
CA SER A 193 16.61 2.13 -3.79
C SER A 193 16.55 2.61 -2.36
N ARG A 194 15.37 2.52 -1.76
CA ARG A 194 15.17 2.86 -0.35
C ARG A 194 14.48 1.71 0.34
N VAL A 195 15.02 1.34 1.50
CA VAL A 195 14.49 0.27 2.36
C VAL A 195 13.91 0.92 3.60
N HIS A 196 12.65 0.62 3.88
CA HIS A 196 11.91 1.11 5.03
C HIS A 196 11.60 -0.05 5.95
N LEU A 197 11.88 0.14 7.24
CA LEU A 197 11.56 -0.80 8.30
C LEU A 197 10.46 -0.17 9.15
N ALA A 198 9.30 -0.82 9.21
CA ALA A 198 8.21 -0.38 10.07
C ALA A 198 8.49 -0.75 11.53
N GLN A 199 7.57 -0.35 12.42
CA GLN A 199 7.65 -0.71 13.83
C GLN A 199 7.60 -2.24 14.00
N PRO A 200 8.57 -2.85 14.70
CA PRO A 200 8.53 -4.27 15.00
C PRO A 200 7.44 -4.56 16.04
N PHE A 201 6.84 -5.75 15.95
CA PHE A 201 5.85 -6.22 16.92
C PHE A 201 6.03 -7.70 17.25
N SER A 202 5.57 -8.08 18.44
CA SER A 202 5.62 -9.46 18.95
C SER A 202 4.59 -10.34 18.23
N LEU A 203 5.03 -11.49 17.72
CA LEU A 203 4.11 -12.48 17.15
C LEU A 203 3.20 -13.06 18.25
N GLN A 204 3.74 -13.37 19.42
CA GLN A 204 2.96 -13.91 20.53
C GLN A 204 1.84 -12.95 20.95
N GLU A 205 2.15 -11.67 21.15
CA GLU A 205 1.17 -10.63 21.50
C GLU A 205 0.08 -10.49 20.43
N TYR A 206 0.49 -10.50 19.15
CA TYR A 206 -0.45 -10.48 18.04
C TYR A 206 -1.38 -11.70 18.05
N THR A 207 -0.84 -12.92 18.26
CA THR A 207 -1.66 -14.14 18.28
C THR A 207 -2.70 -14.15 19.41
N ILE A 208 -2.32 -13.65 20.59
CA ILE A 208 -3.21 -13.55 21.75
C ILE A 208 -4.34 -12.55 21.44
N SER A 209 -3.99 -11.38 20.91
CA SER A 209 -4.94 -10.31 20.58
C SER A 209 -5.86 -10.67 19.40
N ALA A 210 -5.32 -11.35 18.39
CA ALA A 210 -6.09 -11.74 17.21
C ALA A 210 -7.20 -12.75 17.56
N ARG A 211 -6.95 -13.68 18.50
CA ARG A 211 -7.93 -14.69 18.94
C ARG A 211 -9.16 -14.08 19.61
N SER A 212 -9.02 -12.96 20.32
CA SER A 212 -10.18 -12.24 20.89
C SER A 212 -11.04 -11.53 19.86
N CYS A 213 -10.54 -11.32 18.64
CA CYS A 213 -11.21 -10.54 17.59
C CYS A 213 -11.82 -11.42 16.48
N TRP A 214 -11.95 -12.73 16.68
CA TRP A 214 -12.57 -13.63 15.71
C TRP A 214 -14.10 -13.46 15.68
N GLY A 215 -14.57 -12.51 14.87
CA GLY A 215 -16.00 -12.30 14.61
C GLY A 215 -16.62 -13.33 13.66
N SER A 216 -17.96 -13.30 13.54
CA SER A 216 -18.73 -14.14 12.60
C SER A 216 -18.36 -13.82 11.15
N ARG A 217 -18.00 -14.87 10.40
CA ARG A 217 -17.59 -14.76 9.00
C ARG A 217 -18.76 -15.02 8.08
N GLN A 218 -18.81 -14.27 6.97
CA GLN A 218 -19.79 -14.50 5.92
C GLN A 218 -19.11 -14.28 4.56
N THR A 219 -19.44 -15.15 3.60
CA THR A 219 -19.01 -14.97 2.22
C THR A 219 -19.71 -13.75 1.60
N LEU A 220 -19.13 -13.17 0.55
CA LEU A 220 -19.78 -12.06 -0.16
C LEU A 220 -21.20 -12.42 -0.63
N GLU A 221 -21.41 -13.66 -1.06
CA GLU A 221 -22.74 -14.15 -1.45
C GLU A 221 -23.71 -14.14 -0.26
N GLN A 222 -23.30 -14.63 0.90
CA GLN A 222 -24.12 -14.62 2.12
C GLN A 222 -24.43 -13.19 2.60
N LEU A 223 -23.48 -12.27 2.45
CA LEU A 223 -23.65 -10.86 2.78
C LEU A 223 -24.65 -10.15 1.85
N LEU A 224 -24.59 -10.45 0.55
CA LEU A 224 -25.41 -9.81 -0.47
C LEU A 224 -26.76 -10.48 -0.69
N GLN A 225 -26.90 -11.77 -0.37
CA GLN A 225 -28.14 -12.54 -0.52
C GLN A 225 -29.38 -11.86 0.11
N PRO A 226 -29.36 -11.39 1.37
CA PRO A 226 -30.52 -10.70 1.94
C PRO A 226 -30.81 -9.35 1.27
N ILE A 227 -29.81 -8.69 0.68
CA ILE A 227 -29.97 -7.43 -0.06
C ILE A 227 -30.61 -7.71 -1.43
N VAL A 228 -30.09 -8.69 -2.16
CA VAL A 228 -30.60 -9.11 -3.48
C VAL A 228 -32.03 -9.62 -3.37
N LEU A 229 -32.36 -10.33 -2.29
CA LEU A 229 -33.73 -10.82 -2.03
C LEU A 229 -34.68 -9.73 -1.48
N GLY A 230 -34.21 -8.50 -1.30
CA GLY A 230 -35.02 -7.38 -0.79
C GLY A 230 -35.42 -7.52 0.69
N GLN A 231 -34.76 -8.41 1.44
CA GLN A 231 -35.05 -8.70 2.84
C GLN A 231 -34.32 -7.76 3.80
N CYS A 232 -33.22 -7.14 3.36
CA CYS A 232 -32.45 -6.16 4.13
C CYS A 232 -32.03 -4.97 3.26
N THR A 233 -32.09 -3.77 3.82
CA THR A 233 -31.61 -2.53 3.20
C THR A 233 -30.26 -2.06 3.74
N ALA A 234 -29.75 -2.73 4.78
CA ALA A 234 -28.48 -2.44 5.43
C ALA A 234 -27.48 -3.57 5.17
N VAL A 235 -26.28 -3.20 4.75
CA VAL A 235 -25.14 -4.12 4.63
C VAL A 235 -24.64 -4.40 6.05
N PRO A 236 -24.51 -5.67 6.46
CA PRO A 236 -23.97 -6.00 7.76
C PRO A 236 -22.48 -5.59 7.86
N ASP A 237 -22.11 -5.04 9.02
CA ASP A 237 -20.74 -4.70 9.41
C ASP A 237 -19.95 -5.98 9.75
N THR A 238 -19.78 -6.83 8.76
CA THR A 238 -19.09 -8.12 8.89
C THR A 238 -17.95 -8.20 7.91
N GLU A 239 -16.83 -8.75 8.38
CA GLU A 239 -15.63 -8.97 7.57
C GLU A 239 -15.94 -9.91 6.41
N LYS A 240 -15.65 -9.44 5.19
CA LYS A 240 -15.70 -10.27 3.98
C LYS A 240 -14.60 -11.33 4.05
N GLU A 241 -14.97 -12.60 3.98
CA GLU A 241 -13.99 -13.63 3.61
C GLU A 241 -13.65 -13.48 2.13
N GLN A 242 -12.39 -13.18 1.82
CA GLN A 242 -11.90 -13.23 0.44
C GLN A 242 -11.23 -14.58 0.18
N GLY A 243 -11.64 -15.31 -0.85
CA GLY A 243 -11.24 -16.71 -1.08
C GLY A 243 -10.01 -16.92 -1.99
N TRP A 244 -9.22 -15.90 -2.32
CA TRP A 244 -8.41 -15.95 -3.54
C TRP A 244 -6.89 -16.13 -3.39
N THR A 245 -6.35 -16.49 -2.23
CA THR A 245 -4.94 -16.90 -2.16
C THR A 245 -4.85 -18.37 -2.61
N PRO A 246 -4.14 -18.71 -3.70
CA PRO A 246 -4.04 -20.09 -4.17
C PRO A 246 -3.44 -20.96 -3.08
N ILE A 247 -4.19 -21.96 -2.61
CA ILE A 247 -3.77 -22.70 -1.42
C ILE A 247 -2.64 -23.66 -1.78
N ILE A 248 -1.49 -23.50 -1.12
CA ILE A 248 -0.32 -24.38 -1.29
C ILE A 248 -0.38 -25.49 -0.22
N GLY A 249 0.08 -26.70 -0.56
CA GLY A 249 0.12 -27.88 0.32
C GLY A 249 0.60 -27.67 1.77
N PRO A 250 1.60 -26.80 2.06
CA PRO A 250 2.00 -26.50 3.43
C PRO A 250 0.99 -25.63 4.20
N LEU A 251 0.34 -24.68 3.53
CA LEU A 251 -0.70 -23.84 4.15
C LEU A 251 -1.94 -24.69 4.46
N LEU A 252 -2.33 -25.60 3.54
CA LEU A 252 -3.41 -26.56 3.76
C LEU A 252 -3.16 -27.53 4.92
N ALA A 253 -1.90 -27.79 5.27
CA ALA A 253 -1.55 -28.70 6.36
C ALA A 253 -1.79 -28.10 7.76
N LEU A 254 -1.98 -26.77 7.85
CA LEU A 254 -2.31 -26.09 9.10
C LEU A 254 -3.80 -26.25 9.43
N LYS A 255 -4.14 -26.12 10.72
CA LYS A 255 -5.53 -26.02 11.14
C LYS A 255 -6.17 -24.78 10.54
N GLU A 256 -7.48 -24.81 10.31
CA GLU A 256 -8.22 -23.66 9.72
C GLU A 256 -7.96 -22.36 10.49
N GLU A 257 -8.02 -22.42 11.82
CA GLU A 257 -7.72 -21.28 12.71
C GLU A 257 -6.32 -20.67 12.45
N ASP A 258 -5.32 -21.52 12.25
CA ASP A 258 -3.94 -21.10 12.01
C ASP A 258 -3.77 -20.53 10.60
N GLN A 259 -4.45 -21.11 9.61
CA GLN A 259 -4.47 -20.56 8.24
C GLN A 259 -4.99 -19.13 8.21
N LEU A 260 -6.04 -18.86 8.98
CA LEU A 260 -6.66 -17.55 9.06
C LEU A 260 -5.81 -16.56 9.84
N LEU A 261 -5.19 -17.02 10.93
CA LEU A 261 -4.23 -16.22 11.68
C LEU A 261 -3.08 -15.77 10.77
N VAL A 262 -2.48 -16.71 10.01
CA VAL A 262 -1.41 -16.44 9.04
C VAL A 262 -1.88 -15.45 7.98
N ARG A 263 -3.10 -15.62 7.46
CA ARG A 263 -3.65 -14.71 6.45
C ARG A 263 -3.86 -13.30 6.99
N ARG A 264 -4.52 -13.15 8.14
CA ARG A 264 -4.72 -11.83 8.78
C ARG A 264 -3.38 -11.18 9.10
N LEU A 265 -2.45 -11.93 9.68
CA LEU A 265 -1.10 -11.46 9.97
C LEU A 265 -0.40 -10.97 8.69
N SER A 266 -0.51 -11.72 7.60
CA SER A 266 0.06 -11.32 6.30
C SER A 266 -0.54 -10.02 5.77
N HIS A 267 -1.87 -9.85 5.87
CA HIS A 267 -2.52 -8.58 5.49
C HIS A 267 -2.10 -7.42 6.39
N HIS A 268 -2.04 -7.62 7.71
CA HIS A 268 -1.60 -6.59 8.65
C HIS A 268 -0.18 -6.12 8.33
N VAL A 269 0.74 -7.06 8.12
CA VAL A 269 2.14 -6.77 7.79
C VAL A 269 2.24 -6.11 6.42
N LEU A 270 1.53 -6.60 5.40
CA LEU A 270 1.54 -5.99 4.08
C LEU A 270 1.04 -4.54 4.13
N SER A 271 -0.06 -4.29 4.85
CA SER A 271 -0.60 -2.95 5.08
C SER A 271 0.43 -2.06 5.79
N ALA A 272 1.08 -2.54 6.86
CA ALA A 272 2.13 -1.82 7.58
C ALA A 272 3.37 -1.53 6.72
N SER A 273 3.79 -2.48 5.88
CA SER A 273 4.87 -2.28 4.91
C SER A 273 4.50 -1.20 3.90
N VAL A 274 3.31 -1.24 3.30
CA VAL A 274 2.90 -0.24 2.31
C VAL A 274 2.74 1.15 2.97
N ALA A 275 2.15 1.24 4.15
CA ALA A 275 2.00 2.50 4.88
C ALA A 275 3.34 3.15 5.29
N SER A 276 4.38 2.34 5.51
CA SER A 276 5.73 2.83 5.84
C SER A 276 6.63 3.05 4.61
N SER A 277 6.14 2.69 3.41
CA SER A 277 6.88 2.87 2.16
C SER A 277 6.97 4.34 1.76
N ALA A 278 8.08 4.72 1.13
CA ALA A 278 8.25 6.08 0.60
C ALA A 278 7.86 6.16 -0.88
N VAL A 279 7.19 7.24 -1.25
CA VAL A 279 6.88 7.52 -2.65
C VAL A 279 8.10 8.09 -3.37
N MET A 280 8.48 7.48 -4.49
CA MET A 280 9.63 7.92 -5.29
C MET A 280 9.29 9.08 -6.23
N SER A 281 10.30 9.81 -6.67
CA SER A 281 10.13 10.99 -7.54
C SER A 281 9.47 10.64 -8.88
N THR A 282 9.76 9.44 -9.39
CA THR A 282 9.22 8.89 -10.64
C THR A 282 7.73 8.60 -10.56
N ALA A 283 7.23 8.13 -9.41
CA ALA A 283 5.80 7.90 -9.17
C ALA A 283 5.01 9.22 -9.23
N ILE A 284 5.47 10.26 -8.52
CA ILE A 284 4.86 11.60 -8.52
C ILE A 284 4.86 12.19 -9.93
N MET A 285 6.01 12.13 -10.61
CA MET A 285 6.16 12.60 -11.98
C MET A 285 5.20 11.87 -12.94
N ALA A 286 5.12 10.54 -12.83
CA ALA A 286 4.24 9.73 -13.68
C ALA A 286 2.76 10.08 -13.47
N THR A 287 2.33 10.25 -12.22
CA THR A 287 0.96 10.65 -11.87
C THR A 287 0.60 12.01 -12.47
N LEU A 288 1.47 13.01 -12.34
CA LEU A 288 1.22 14.34 -12.90
C LEU A 288 1.13 14.30 -14.44
N LEU A 289 2.03 13.60 -15.10
CA LEU A 289 2.03 13.46 -16.56
C LEU A 289 0.82 12.66 -17.07
N LEU A 290 0.40 11.63 -16.34
CA LEU A 290 -0.68 10.74 -16.76
C LEU A 290 -2.07 11.32 -16.50
N PHE A 291 -2.31 11.96 -15.35
CA PHE A 291 -3.66 12.39 -14.99
C PHE A 291 -3.91 13.88 -15.26
N LYS A 292 -2.89 14.74 -15.08
CA LYS A 292 -3.06 16.20 -15.21
C LYS A 292 -2.52 16.75 -16.53
N HIS A 293 -1.39 16.22 -17.01
CA HIS A 293 -0.61 16.82 -18.10
C HIS A 293 -0.42 15.89 -19.31
N GLN A 294 -1.46 15.16 -19.71
CA GLN A 294 -1.41 14.24 -20.86
C GLN A 294 -0.98 14.92 -22.18
N LYS A 295 -1.32 16.20 -22.35
CA LYS A 295 -0.97 17.00 -23.54
C LYS A 295 0.44 17.61 -23.47
N GLY A 296 1.14 17.42 -22.36
CA GLY A 296 2.43 18.01 -22.06
C GLY A 296 2.37 19.25 -21.16
N VAL A 297 3.52 19.58 -20.56
CA VAL A 297 3.66 20.66 -19.56
C VAL A 297 5.08 21.22 -19.58
N PHE A 298 5.20 22.52 -19.29
CA PHE A 298 6.50 23.17 -19.13
C PHE A 298 7.14 22.78 -17.79
N LEU A 299 8.47 22.61 -17.78
CA LEU A 299 9.20 22.25 -16.57
C LEU A 299 9.00 23.28 -15.43
N SER A 300 8.90 24.57 -15.77
CA SER A 300 8.61 25.64 -14.79
C SER A 300 7.28 25.45 -14.05
N GLN A 301 6.21 25.11 -14.76
CA GLN A 301 4.91 24.81 -14.16
C GLN A 301 4.93 23.48 -13.40
N LEU A 302 5.58 22.47 -13.98
CA LEU A 302 5.69 21.14 -13.41
C LEU A 302 6.40 21.14 -12.05
N LEU A 303 7.36 22.05 -11.82
CA LEU A 303 8.01 22.22 -10.52
C LEU A 303 7.00 22.57 -9.41
N GLY A 304 6.09 23.51 -9.68
CA GLY A 304 5.08 23.92 -8.70
C GLY A 304 4.10 22.78 -8.39
N GLU A 305 3.63 22.11 -9.44
CA GLU A 305 2.69 20.98 -9.33
C GLU A 305 3.31 19.77 -8.61
N PHE A 306 4.59 19.51 -8.84
CA PHE A 306 5.34 18.47 -8.15
C PHE A 306 5.49 18.79 -6.66
N SER A 307 5.82 20.05 -6.32
CA SER A 307 5.92 20.47 -4.91
C SER A 307 4.57 20.31 -4.21
N TRP A 308 3.48 20.76 -4.84
CA TRP A 308 2.13 20.62 -4.31
C TRP A 308 1.78 19.14 -4.05
N LEU A 309 1.96 18.26 -5.04
CA LEU A 309 1.64 16.85 -4.84
C LEU A 309 2.53 16.18 -3.78
N THR A 310 3.80 16.61 -3.67
CA THR A 310 4.71 16.16 -2.60
C THR A 310 4.17 16.56 -1.22
N GLU A 311 3.69 17.79 -1.07
CA GLU A 311 3.09 18.27 0.19
C GLU A 311 1.82 17.50 0.54
N GLU A 312 0.95 17.23 -0.44
CA GLU A 312 -0.26 16.42 -0.24
C GLU A 312 0.04 14.99 0.25
N ILE A 313 1.11 14.37 -0.25
CA ILE A 313 1.57 13.04 0.20
C ILE A 313 2.02 13.09 1.65
N LEU A 314 2.83 14.10 2.01
CA LEU A 314 3.35 14.28 3.37
C LEU A 314 2.23 14.58 4.38
N LEU A 315 1.23 15.39 3.99
CA LEU A 315 0.05 15.69 4.81
C LEU A 315 -0.77 14.44 5.17
N ARG A 316 -0.73 13.41 4.30
CA ARG A 316 -1.39 12.13 4.51
C ARG A 316 -0.57 11.14 5.34
N GLY A 317 0.65 11.52 5.74
CA GLY A 317 1.52 10.71 6.60
C GLY A 317 2.44 9.73 5.86
N PHE A 318 2.52 9.83 4.53
CA PHE A 318 3.46 9.05 3.73
C PHE A 318 4.79 9.79 3.56
N ASP A 319 5.90 9.06 3.54
CA ASP A 319 7.22 9.62 3.31
C ASP A 319 7.55 9.72 1.81
N VAL A 320 8.56 10.51 1.46
CA VAL A 320 9.07 10.63 0.10
C VAL A 320 10.53 10.20 0.01
N GLY A 321 10.86 9.53 -1.09
CA GLY A 321 12.12 8.84 -1.32
C GLY A 321 13.34 9.72 -1.60
N PHE A 322 13.16 11.03 -1.67
CA PHE A 322 14.10 11.94 -2.30
C PHE A 322 14.31 13.21 -1.49
N SER A 323 15.40 13.92 -1.76
CA SER A 323 15.71 15.21 -1.13
C SER A 323 16.58 16.09 -2.04
N GLY A 324 16.80 17.34 -1.65
CA GLY A 324 17.66 18.27 -2.36
C GLY A 324 16.90 19.27 -3.24
N GLN A 325 17.61 19.88 -4.20
CA GLN A 325 17.06 20.94 -5.03
C GLN A 325 16.06 20.38 -6.05
N LEU A 326 14.82 20.88 -6.00
CA LEU A 326 13.70 20.40 -6.82
C LEU A 326 13.99 20.38 -8.33
N ARG A 327 14.65 21.42 -8.86
CA ARG A 327 15.00 21.49 -10.29
C ARG A 327 15.93 20.35 -10.73
N SER A 328 16.95 20.06 -9.92
CA SER A 328 17.92 19.00 -10.18
C SER A 328 17.27 17.63 -10.05
N LEU A 329 16.39 17.47 -9.05
CA LEU A 329 15.59 16.27 -8.86
C LEU A 329 14.74 15.98 -10.10
N LEU A 330 13.91 16.92 -10.55
CA LEU A 330 13.03 16.69 -11.70
C LEU A 330 13.82 16.40 -12.98
N GLN A 331 14.96 17.08 -13.19
CA GLN A 331 15.84 16.77 -14.32
C GLN A 331 16.39 15.34 -14.25
N HIS A 332 16.78 14.87 -13.05
CA HIS A 332 17.20 13.51 -12.83
C HIS A 332 16.06 12.52 -13.08
N THR A 333 14.88 12.73 -12.50
CA THR A 333 13.67 11.91 -12.71
C THR A 333 13.30 11.82 -14.20
N LEU A 334 13.33 12.94 -14.93
CA LEU A 334 13.09 12.95 -16.38
C LEU A 334 14.17 12.20 -17.17
N SER A 335 15.41 12.18 -16.69
CA SER A 335 16.49 11.39 -17.29
C SER A 335 16.26 9.88 -17.13
N LEU A 336 15.65 9.46 -16.02
CA LEU A 336 15.23 8.08 -15.76
C LEU A 336 14.03 7.71 -16.65
N LEU A 337 13.04 8.60 -16.78
CA LEU A 337 11.83 8.40 -17.59
C LEU A 337 12.00 8.70 -19.09
N ARG A 338 13.21 8.96 -19.57
CA ARG A 338 13.51 9.41 -20.94
C ARG A 338 12.97 8.46 -22.04
N ALA A 339 12.80 7.18 -21.75
CA ALA A 339 12.22 6.23 -22.70
C ALA A 339 10.73 6.49 -22.95
N HIS A 340 10.01 7.00 -21.93
CA HIS A 340 8.57 7.13 -21.88
C HIS A 340 8.10 8.58 -22.09
N VAL A 341 9.02 9.54 -22.12
CA VAL A 341 8.72 10.98 -22.19
C VAL A 341 9.57 11.62 -23.31
N ALA A 342 8.95 12.50 -24.09
CA ALA A 342 9.62 13.37 -25.04
C ALA A 342 9.97 14.70 -24.37
N LEU A 343 11.24 15.12 -24.50
CA LEU A 343 11.75 16.37 -23.95
C LEU A 343 12.06 17.32 -25.11
N LEU A 344 11.31 18.41 -25.22
CA LEU A 344 11.43 19.40 -26.29
C LEU A 344 11.94 20.71 -25.71
N ARG A 345 13.13 21.15 -26.14
CA ARG A 345 13.71 22.42 -25.67
C ARG A 345 13.18 23.57 -26.50
N ILE A 346 12.58 24.57 -25.85
CA ILE A 346 12.02 25.74 -26.52
C ILE A 346 13.05 26.88 -26.52
N ARG A 347 12.98 27.78 -27.51
CA ARG A 347 13.91 28.90 -27.69
C ARG A 347 14.04 29.83 -26.47
N GLN A 348 13.06 29.84 -25.55
CA GLN A 348 13.08 30.60 -24.30
C GLN A 348 13.84 29.90 -23.15
N GLY A 349 14.43 28.73 -23.41
CA GLY A 349 15.24 27.99 -22.42
C GLY A 349 14.45 27.06 -21.50
N ASP A 350 13.11 27.08 -21.57
CA ASP A 350 12.27 26.12 -20.85
C ASP A 350 12.13 24.79 -21.61
N LEU A 351 11.87 23.72 -20.86
CA LEU A 351 11.75 22.36 -21.34
C LEU A 351 10.28 21.93 -21.34
N LEU A 352 9.74 21.64 -22.52
CA LEU A 352 8.43 21.04 -22.65
C LEU A 352 8.55 19.53 -22.51
N VAL A 353 7.81 18.99 -21.55
CA VAL A 353 7.75 17.58 -21.19
C VAL A 353 6.46 17.02 -21.72
N VAL A 354 6.51 16.02 -22.60
CA VAL A 354 5.32 15.39 -23.20
C VAL A 354 5.37 13.88 -23.01
N PRO A 355 4.36 13.24 -22.40
CA PRO A 355 4.31 11.78 -22.31
C PRO A 355 4.20 11.17 -23.70
N ARG A 356 4.95 10.09 -23.97
CA ARG A 356 4.88 9.39 -25.27
C ARG A 356 3.65 8.49 -25.30
N PRO A 357 2.87 8.50 -26.40
CA PRO A 357 1.77 7.54 -26.56
C PRO A 357 2.29 6.10 -26.68
N GLY A 358 1.43 5.13 -26.35
CA GLY A 358 1.73 3.69 -26.46
C GLY A 358 2.29 3.09 -25.17
N PRO A 359 3.31 2.20 -25.23
CA PRO A 359 3.81 1.45 -24.06
C PRO A 359 4.38 2.35 -22.96
N GLY A 360 4.77 3.59 -23.31
CA GLY A 360 5.19 4.60 -22.34
C GLY A 360 4.10 4.96 -21.34
N LEU A 361 2.84 5.05 -21.77
CA LEU A 361 1.72 5.35 -20.87
C LEU A 361 1.45 4.19 -19.90
N ALA A 362 1.58 2.94 -20.36
CA ALA A 362 1.42 1.77 -19.49
C ALA A 362 2.49 1.72 -18.39
N HIS A 363 3.74 2.09 -18.71
CA HIS A 363 4.80 2.21 -17.73
C HIS A 363 4.54 3.35 -16.73
N LEU A 364 4.12 4.52 -17.22
CA LEU A 364 3.74 5.64 -16.33
C LEU A 364 2.55 5.25 -15.43
N ALA A 365 1.56 4.52 -15.95
CA ALA A 365 0.45 4.02 -15.15
C ALA A 365 0.89 3.09 -14.04
N ARG A 366 1.87 2.22 -14.30
CA ARG A 366 2.45 1.32 -13.29
C ARG A 366 3.18 2.10 -12.20
N LEU A 367 3.98 3.10 -12.57
CA LEU A 367 4.66 3.98 -11.60
C LEU A 367 3.65 4.81 -10.80
N SER A 368 2.59 5.31 -11.43
CA SER A 368 1.55 6.07 -10.71
C SER A 368 0.76 5.21 -9.73
N ALA A 369 0.71 3.89 -9.93
CA ALA A 369 0.01 2.99 -9.01
C ALA A 369 0.67 2.95 -7.61
N GLU A 370 1.94 3.32 -7.47
CA GLU A 370 2.59 3.46 -6.15
C GLU A 370 1.98 4.57 -5.30
N LEU A 371 1.32 5.55 -5.91
CA LEU A 371 0.60 6.61 -5.21
C LEU A 371 -0.82 6.22 -4.78
N LEU A 372 -1.34 5.09 -5.27
CA LEU A 372 -2.70 4.68 -4.98
C LEU A 372 -2.98 4.54 -3.47
N PRO A 373 -2.13 3.89 -2.65
CA PRO A 373 -2.37 3.75 -1.21
C PRO A 373 -2.51 5.09 -0.48
N VAL A 374 -1.84 6.15 -0.97
CA VAL A 374 -1.87 7.48 -0.39
C VAL A 374 -3.27 8.10 -0.46
N PHE A 375 -3.96 7.91 -1.59
CA PHE A 375 -5.26 8.54 -1.87
C PHE A 375 -6.43 7.55 -1.83
N LEU A 376 -6.21 6.32 -1.37
CA LEU A 376 -7.19 5.25 -1.54
C LEU A 376 -8.48 5.49 -0.75
N SER A 377 -8.38 5.88 0.51
CA SER A 377 -9.55 6.18 1.36
C SER A 377 -10.39 7.31 0.76
N GLU A 378 -9.73 8.37 0.29
CA GLU A 378 -10.37 9.49 -0.41
C GLU A 378 -11.00 9.06 -1.74
N ALA A 379 -10.34 8.18 -2.50
CA ALA A 379 -10.87 7.65 -3.75
C ALA A 379 -12.12 6.80 -3.54
N VAL A 380 -12.12 5.94 -2.52
CA VAL A 380 -13.30 5.14 -2.11
C VAL A 380 -14.43 6.08 -1.69
N GLY A 381 -14.13 7.08 -0.85
CA GLY A 381 -15.08 8.09 -0.42
C GLY A 381 -15.68 8.89 -1.58
N ALA A 382 -14.84 9.39 -2.49
CA ALA A 382 -15.26 10.13 -3.67
C ALA A 382 -16.13 9.27 -4.60
N CYS A 383 -15.81 7.97 -4.75
CA CYS A 383 -16.65 7.03 -5.50
C CYS A 383 -18.00 6.80 -4.81
N ALA A 384 -18.05 6.70 -3.48
CA ALA A 384 -19.29 6.58 -2.72
C ALA A 384 -20.18 7.83 -2.88
N VAL A 385 -19.59 9.03 -2.73
CA VAL A 385 -20.27 10.31 -2.97
C VAL A 385 -20.80 10.38 -4.39
N ARG A 386 -19.97 10.03 -5.38
CA ARG A 386 -20.38 10.00 -6.79
C ARG A 386 -21.56 9.05 -6.99
N GLY A 387 -21.54 7.87 -6.38
CA GLY A 387 -22.64 6.90 -6.44
C GLY A 387 -23.97 7.46 -5.92
N LEU A 388 -23.95 8.26 -4.85
CA LEU A 388 -25.14 8.92 -4.29
C LEU A 388 -25.66 10.08 -5.15
N LEU A 389 -24.76 10.80 -5.81
CA LEU A 389 -25.10 11.94 -6.66
C LEU A 389 -25.60 11.50 -8.05
N VAL A 390 -25.22 10.31 -8.51
CA VAL A 390 -25.71 9.74 -9.77
C VAL A 390 -27.24 9.59 -9.71
N GLY A 391 -27.92 10.37 -10.54
CA GLY A 391 -29.39 10.44 -10.58
C GLY A 391 -30.01 11.62 -9.82
N ARG A 392 -29.26 12.27 -8.92
CA ARG A 392 -29.69 13.54 -8.26
C ARG A 392 -29.18 14.78 -9.02
N VAL A 393 -28.02 14.67 -9.67
CA VAL A 393 -27.37 15.78 -10.38
C VAL A 393 -27.23 15.47 -11.87
N PRO A 394 -27.60 16.38 -12.80
CA PRO A 394 -27.43 16.17 -14.23
C PRO A 394 -25.94 16.10 -14.61
N PRO A 395 -25.54 15.18 -15.53
CA PRO A 395 -24.14 14.82 -15.75
C PRO A 395 -23.25 15.88 -16.43
N GLN A 396 -23.77 17.04 -16.86
CA GLN A 396 -23.10 17.91 -17.84
C GLN A 396 -23.07 19.41 -17.48
N GLY A 397 -23.21 19.79 -16.21
CA GLY A 397 -23.03 21.18 -15.77
C GLY A 397 -21.65 21.45 -15.18
N PRO A 398 -21.07 22.66 -15.33
CA PRO A 398 -19.96 23.10 -14.50
C PRO A 398 -20.41 23.06 -13.03
N TRP A 399 -19.65 22.34 -12.20
CA TRP A 399 -19.90 22.09 -10.77
C TRP A 399 -20.00 23.38 -9.94
N GLU A 400 -19.48 24.50 -10.46
CA GLU A 400 -19.55 25.84 -9.84
C GLU A 400 -20.97 26.43 -9.77
N LEU A 401 -21.96 25.84 -10.46
CA LEU A 401 -23.35 26.32 -10.51
C LEU A 401 -24.35 25.38 -9.82
N GLN A 402 -23.90 24.33 -9.17
CA GLN A 402 -24.76 23.35 -8.49
C GLN A 402 -24.91 23.73 -7.01
N GLY A 403 -26.15 23.73 -6.51
CA GLY A 403 -26.46 24.06 -5.12
C GLY A 403 -25.81 23.10 -4.12
N ILE A 404 -25.81 23.49 -2.84
CA ILE A 404 -25.34 22.65 -1.74
C ILE A 404 -26.27 21.43 -1.66
N GLU A 405 -25.77 20.26 -2.03
CA GLU A 405 -26.49 19.00 -1.89
C GLU A 405 -26.22 18.41 -0.49
N LEU A 406 -27.30 18.11 0.24
CA LEU A 406 -27.22 17.51 1.56
C LEU A 406 -27.12 15.99 1.42
N LEU A 407 -26.05 15.43 1.94
CA LEU A 407 -25.81 13.99 1.99
C LEU A 407 -26.00 13.49 3.42
N SER A 408 -26.84 12.47 3.57
CA SER A 408 -26.97 11.77 4.85
C SER A 408 -25.69 10.98 5.14
N GLN A 409 -25.12 11.19 6.33
CA GLN A 409 -23.94 10.47 6.79
C GLN A 409 -24.18 8.94 6.74
N ASN A 410 -25.38 8.49 7.10
CA ASN A 410 -25.76 7.08 7.07
C ASN A 410 -25.83 6.50 5.63
N GLU A 411 -26.28 7.29 4.66
CA GLU A 411 -26.30 6.87 3.25
C GLU A 411 -24.85 6.74 2.73
N LEU A 412 -23.99 7.68 3.08
CA LEU A 412 -22.58 7.65 2.71
C LEU A 412 -21.86 6.45 3.33
N TYR A 413 -22.06 6.19 4.63
CA TYR A 413 -21.54 5.00 5.30
C TYR A 413 -21.91 3.71 4.58
N ARG A 414 -23.19 3.54 4.23
CA ARG A 414 -23.67 2.35 3.51
C ARG A 414 -23.00 2.19 2.15
N GLN A 415 -22.80 3.28 1.40
CA GLN A 415 -22.12 3.22 0.11
C GLN A 415 -20.63 2.89 0.24
N ILE A 416 -19.95 3.44 1.25
CA ILE A 416 -18.55 3.10 1.52
C ILE A 416 -18.43 1.61 1.86
N LEU A 417 -19.29 1.10 2.75
CA LEU A 417 -19.33 -0.32 3.10
C LEU A 417 -19.53 -1.20 1.86
N LEU A 418 -20.50 -0.88 1.00
CA LEU A 418 -20.72 -1.60 -0.26
C LEU A 418 -19.44 -1.64 -1.12
N LEU A 419 -18.75 -0.52 -1.28
CA LEU A 419 -17.50 -0.47 -2.03
C LEU A 419 -16.40 -1.30 -1.38
N MET A 420 -16.30 -1.30 -0.05
CA MET A 420 -15.35 -2.15 0.67
C MET A 420 -15.61 -3.64 0.42
N HIS A 421 -16.87 -4.05 0.36
CA HIS A 421 -17.23 -5.43 0.03
C HIS A 421 -17.00 -5.78 -1.44
N LEU A 422 -17.07 -4.82 -2.36
CA LEU A 422 -16.84 -5.06 -3.79
C LEU A 422 -15.36 -5.08 -4.18
N LEU A 423 -14.55 -4.21 -3.57
CA LEU A 423 -13.13 -4.08 -3.88
C LEU A 423 -12.29 -5.24 -3.28
N PRO A 424 -11.15 -5.60 -3.90
CA PRO A 424 -10.20 -6.55 -3.32
C PRO A 424 -9.61 -6.02 -1.99
N GLN A 425 -9.44 -6.88 -0.99
CA GLN A 425 -8.88 -6.49 0.32
C GLN A 425 -7.40 -6.13 0.19
N GLU A 426 -6.70 -6.79 -0.71
CA GLU A 426 -5.30 -6.50 -0.99
C GLU A 426 -5.13 -5.11 -1.61
N LEU A 427 -6.14 -4.64 -2.36
CA LEU A 427 -6.18 -3.26 -2.86
C LEU A 427 -6.46 -2.27 -1.73
N LEU A 428 -7.48 -2.55 -0.91
CA LEU A 428 -7.93 -1.68 0.18
C LEU A 428 -6.88 -1.53 1.30
N LEU A 429 -5.96 -2.49 1.43
CA LEU A 429 -4.93 -2.53 2.47
C LEU A 429 -5.50 -2.35 3.89
N LEU A 430 -6.76 -2.76 4.08
CA LEU A 430 -7.46 -2.72 5.35
C LEU A 430 -6.71 -3.55 6.39
N GLN A 431 -6.39 -2.93 7.51
CA GLN A 431 -5.82 -3.67 8.63
C GLN A 431 -6.91 -4.59 9.21
N PRO A 432 -6.61 -5.88 9.45
CA PRO A 432 -7.59 -6.81 10.02
C PRO A 432 -7.98 -6.47 11.46
N CYS A 433 -7.28 -5.52 12.09
CA CYS A 433 -7.59 -5.01 13.42
C CYS A 433 -8.51 -3.78 13.39
N GLN A 434 -8.75 -3.20 12.20
CA GLN A 434 -9.58 -2.01 12.02
C GLN A 434 -11.01 -2.43 11.72
N SER A 435 -11.98 -1.92 12.49
CA SER A 435 -13.39 -2.17 12.20
C SER A 435 -13.83 -1.42 10.93
N SER A 436 -14.84 -1.94 10.23
CA SER A 436 -15.43 -1.31 9.05
C SER A 436 -15.88 0.13 9.36
N TYR A 437 -16.50 0.33 10.53
CA TYR A 437 -16.91 1.64 11.03
C TYR A 437 -15.74 2.61 11.16
N CYS A 438 -14.62 2.19 11.77
CA CYS A 438 -13.43 3.04 11.92
C CYS A 438 -12.87 3.45 10.56
N TYR A 439 -12.84 2.53 9.60
CA TYR A 439 -12.40 2.85 8.25
C TYR A 439 -13.34 3.85 7.56
N CYS A 440 -14.66 3.64 7.64
CA CYS A 440 -15.59 4.59 7.03
C CYS A 440 -15.52 5.98 7.69
N GLN A 441 -15.29 6.04 9.00
CA GLN A 441 -15.08 7.30 9.70
C GLN A 441 -13.80 7.99 9.23
N GLU A 442 -12.70 7.23 9.08
CA GLU A 442 -11.46 7.75 8.49
C GLU A 442 -11.69 8.32 7.10
N VAL A 443 -12.43 7.62 6.22
CA VAL A 443 -12.79 8.11 4.89
C VAL A 443 -13.53 9.44 4.97
N LEU A 444 -14.54 9.54 5.85
CA LEU A 444 -15.31 10.77 6.04
C LEU A 444 -14.42 11.92 6.52
N ASP A 445 -13.59 11.69 7.54
CA ASP A 445 -12.69 12.69 8.09
C ASP A 445 -11.71 13.18 7.03
N ARG A 446 -11.17 12.28 6.19
CA ARG A 446 -10.29 12.65 5.07
C ARG A 446 -11.00 13.49 4.02
N LEU A 447 -12.24 13.15 3.64
CA LEU A 447 -13.02 13.95 2.70
C LEU A 447 -13.32 15.36 3.24
N ILE A 448 -13.59 15.48 4.54
CA ILE A 448 -13.79 16.77 5.21
C ILE A 448 -12.48 17.57 5.25
N GLN A 449 -11.37 16.94 5.63
CA GLN A 449 -10.05 17.57 5.65
C GLN A 449 -9.62 18.09 4.27
N CYS A 450 -9.95 17.36 3.20
CA CYS A 450 -9.70 17.78 1.82
C CYS A 450 -10.65 18.88 1.33
N GLY A 451 -11.64 19.28 2.13
CA GLY A 451 -12.65 20.26 1.76
C GLY A 451 -13.64 19.77 0.70
N LEU A 452 -13.73 18.45 0.48
CA LEU A 452 -14.70 17.84 -0.44
C LEU A 452 -16.09 17.73 0.19
N LEU A 453 -16.15 17.62 1.52
CA LEU A 453 -17.39 17.62 2.30
C LEU A 453 -17.31 18.67 3.40
N VAL A 454 -18.44 19.30 3.71
CA VAL A 454 -18.57 20.23 4.83
C VAL A 454 -19.61 19.65 5.79
N ALA A 455 -19.24 19.46 7.04
CA ALA A 455 -20.17 19.00 8.06
C ALA A 455 -21.19 20.11 8.37
N GLU A 456 -22.48 19.79 8.28
CA GLU A 456 -23.54 20.70 8.69
C GLU A 456 -23.64 20.69 10.23
N GLU A 457 -23.23 21.79 10.88
CA GLU A 457 -23.45 21.95 12.31
C GLU A 457 -24.93 22.20 12.57
N SER A 458 -25.59 21.24 13.22
CA SER A 458 -26.97 21.43 13.66
C SER A 458 -27.08 22.63 14.63
N LEU A 459 -28.04 23.53 14.35
CA LEU A 459 -28.32 24.77 15.12
C LEU A 459 -28.52 24.55 16.63
N ALA A 460 -28.77 23.31 17.07
CA ALA A 460 -28.88 22.95 18.48
C ALA A 460 -27.58 23.22 19.27
N THR A 461 -26.41 23.04 18.63
CA THR A 461 -25.08 23.20 19.26
C THR A 461 -24.63 24.66 19.34
N GLN A 462 -25.18 25.54 18.52
CA GLN A 462 -24.88 26.98 18.62
C GLN A 462 -25.52 27.60 19.86
N SER A 463 -26.66 27.08 20.33
CA SER A 463 -27.33 27.60 21.53
C SER A 463 -26.56 27.37 22.84
N SER A 464 -25.64 26.38 22.90
CA SER A 464 -24.82 26.10 24.09
C SER A 464 -23.48 26.83 24.11
N CYS A 465 -22.95 27.26 22.95
CA CYS A 465 -21.65 27.94 22.86
C CYS A 465 -21.71 29.48 22.97
N PHE A 466 -22.89 30.11 23.05
CA PHE A 466 -23.01 31.56 23.22
C PHE A 466 -22.69 32.09 24.63
N SER A 467 -22.23 31.25 25.57
CA SER A 467 -21.89 31.68 26.93
C SER A 467 -20.41 32.01 27.17
N CYS A 468 -19.52 31.92 26.17
CA CYS A 468 -18.12 32.39 26.31
C CYS A 468 -17.55 32.93 24.98
N SER A 469 -17.84 34.19 24.66
CA SER A 469 -17.22 34.89 23.53
C SER A 469 -16.00 35.72 23.97
N ARG A 470 -14.80 35.27 23.59
CA ARG A 470 -13.66 36.14 23.28
C ARG A 470 -13.39 36.05 21.77
N PRO A 471 -13.15 37.16 21.06
CA PRO A 471 -13.03 37.14 19.60
C PRO A 471 -11.63 36.67 19.14
N PRO A 472 -11.52 35.81 18.12
CA PRO A 472 -10.25 35.54 17.43
C PRO A 472 -9.91 36.61 16.37
N PRO A 473 -8.64 36.73 15.94
CA PRO A 473 -8.16 37.85 15.14
C PRO A 473 -8.50 37.73 13.66
N ARG A 474 -8.80 38.88 13.03
CA ARG A 474 -9.10 39.06 11.61
C ARG A 474 -7.95 38.59 10.69
N LYS A 475 -8.24 37.71 9.73
CA LYS A 475 -7.52 37.62 8.44
C LYS A 475 -8.45 38.05 7.30
N LYS A 476 -7.89 38.81 6.35
CA LYS A 476 -8.55 39.57 5.27
C LYS A 476 -8.79 38.72 4.01
N GLY A 477 -9.87 39.06 3.29
CA GLY A 477 -10.19 38.69 1.89
C GLY A 477 -11.13 37.49 1.82
N SER A 478 -12.31 37.50 1.18
CA SER A 478 -12.85 38.28 0.06
C SER A 478 -14.39 38.38 0.18
N LEU A 479 -14.95 39.44 -0.42
CA LEU A 479 -16.38 39.83 -0.54
C LEU A 479 -17.33 38.66 -0.88
N SER A 480 -18.61 38.68 -0.46
CA SER A 480 -19.63 39.58 -1.02
C SER A 480 -20.92 39.75 -0.17
N VAL A 481 -21.66 40.79 -0.54
CA VAL A 481 -22.72 41.55 0.14
C VAL A 481 -24.07 40.83 0.20
N TRP A 482 -24.79 40.95 1.33
CA TRP A 482 -26.24 40.68 1.42
C TRP A 482 -27.00 41.98 1.67
N THR A 483 -27.86 42.36 0.72
CA THR A 483 -28.90 43.39 0.88
C THR A 483 -30.08 42.80 1.65
N GLN A 484 -30.43 43.43 2.78
CA GLN A 484 -31.60 43.10 3.58
C GLN A 484 -32.87 43.67 2.95
N SER A 485 -33.91 42.84 2.86
CA SER A 485 -35.29 43.32 2.81
C SER A 485 -36.21 42.34 3.54
N SER A 486 -37.16 42.92 4.28
CA SER A 486 -38.40 42.37 4.89
C SER A 486 -38.38 42.30 6.43
N PRO A 487 -39.54 42.29 7.12
CA PRO A 487 -40.72 43.16 6.95
C PRO A 487 -41.33 43.64 8.29
N SER A 488 -42.26 44.60 8.17
CA SER A 488 -43.49 44.87 8.98
C SER A 488 -43.52 44.71 10.51
N GLY A 489 -43.94 45.78 11.20
CA GLY A 489 -44.51 45.71 12.55
C GLY A 489 -45.11 47.04 13.01
N LEU A 490 -46.43 47.06 13.21
CA LEU A 490 -47.30 48.20 13.54
C LEU A 490 -47.03 48.90 14.89
N SER A 491 -47.29 50.20 14.95
CA SER A 491 -48.19 50.85 15.95
C SER A 491 -48.27 52.38 15.72
N GLY A 492 -49.49 52.95 15.67
CA GLY A 492 -49.74 54.41 15.66
C GLY A 492 -49.54 55.04 17.05
N PRO A 493 -50.14 56.20 17.42
CA PRO A 493 -50.99 57.14 16.66
C PRO A 493 -50.50 58.60 16.74
N SER A 494 -51.28 59.53 16.15
CA SER A 494 -51.39 61.01 16.34
C SER A 494 -51.39 61.68 14.96
N GLU A 495 -52.04 62.79 14.67
CA GLU A 495 -53.04 63.69 15.26
C GLU A 495 -53.31 64.69 14.11
N THR A 496 -54.49 65.32 14.11
CA THR A 496 -54.97 66.40 13.21
C THR A 496 -55.35 66.05 11.78
#